data_AF-A0A940LBE0-F1
#
_entry.id   AF-A0A940LBE0-F1
#
_cell.length_a   1.000
_cell.length_b   1.000
_cell.length_c   1.000
_cell.angle_alpha   90.00
_cell.angle_beta   90.00
_cell.angle_gamma   90.00
#
_symmetry.space_group_name_H-M   'P 1'
#
loop_
_entity.id
_entity.type
_entity.pdbx_description
1 polymer ?
#
loop_
_entity_poly.entity_id
_entity_poly.type
_entity_poly.pdbx_seq_one_letter_code
_entity_poly.pdbx_strand_id
1 'polypeptide(L)' 'MQKFFLFVFVFALLLTLVSVDAQAQCSICTRTAQQLGEKPAKGLNAGILYLALTPLLLIGFIGYRFYKKYYTSKED' A
#
# COMPACT_ATOMS: atom_id res chain seq x y z
N MET A 1 8.36 7.64 24.67
CA MET A 1 7.79 6.56 23.83
C MET A 1 6.29 6.75 23.57
N GLN A 2 5.43 6.80 24.60
CA GLN A 2 3.98 6.88 24.44
C GLN A 2 3.48 8.13 23.68
N LYS A 3 4.06 9.31 23.95
CA LYS A 3 3.71 10.56 23.25
C LYS A 3 4.11 10.56 21.77
N PHE A 4 5.19 9.85 21.43
CA PHE A 4 5.65 9.69 20.05
C PHE A 4 4.70 8.78 19.27
N PHE A 5 4.29 7.65 19.85
CA PHE A 5 3.29 6.77 19.25
C PHE A 5 1.95 7.46 19.05
N LEU A 6 1.49 8.26 20.01
CA LEU A 6 0.25 9.03 19.90
C LEU A 6 0.35 10.10 18.80
N PHE A 7 1.50 10.78 18.69
CA PHE A 7 1.75 11.74 17.62
C PHE A 7 1.74 11.08 16.24
N VAL A 8 2.44 9.94 16.07
CA VAL A 8 2.44 9.17 14.81
C VAL A 8 1.03 8.70 14.45
N PHE A 9 0.25 8.23 15.43
CA PHE A 9 -1.12 7.79 15.21
C PHE A 9 -2.04 8.93 14.76
N VAL A 10 -1.98 10.08 15.42
CA VAL A 10 -2.77 11.27 15.04
C VAL A 10 -2.34 11.79 13.66
N PHE A 11 -1.05 11.81 13.37
CA PHE A 11 -0.54 12.21 12.06
C PHE A 11 -1.01 11.26 10.94
N ALA A 12 -0.97 9.95 11.17
CA ALA A 12 -1.51 8.96 10.23
C ALA A 12 -3.02 9.13 10.02
N LEU A 13 -3.77 9.42 11.08
CA LEU A 13 -5.21 9.68 10.99
C LEU A 13 -5.50 10.94 10.14
N LEU A 14 -4.77 12.03 10.37
CA LEU A 14 -4.90 13.27 9.60
C LEU A 14 -4.59 13.08 8.11
N LEU A 15 -3.63 12.22 7.76
CA LEU A 15 -3.33 11.90 6.37
C LEU A 15 -4.49 11.22 5.64
N THR A 16 -5.38 10.50 6.35
CA THR A 16 -6.56 9.87 5.72
C THR A 16 -7.66 10.86 5.35
N LEU A 17 -7.66 12.06 5.94
CA LEU A 17 -8.63 13.13 5.65
C LEU A 17 -8.29 13.91 4.37
N VAL A 18 -7.10 13.70 3.80
CA VAL A 18 -6.65 14.36 2.58
C VAL A 18 -6.86 13.43 1.39
N SER A 19 -7.92 13.66 0.62
CA SER A 19 -8.14 13.01 -0.66
C SER A 19 -7.43 13.79 -1.77
N VAL A 20 -6.37 13.22 -2.34
CA VAL A 20 -5.70 13.74 -3.54
C VAL A 20 -6.13 12.91 -4.74
N ASP A 21 -6.45 13.56 -5.86
CA ASP A 21 -6.65 12.86 -7.13
C ASP A 21 -5.36 12.14 -7.53
N ALA A 22 -5.33 10.84 -7.33
CA ALA A 22 -4.19 10.01 -7.64
C ALA A 22 -4.04 9.89 -9.17
N GLN A 23 -3.14 10.69 -9.74
CA GLN A 23 -2.72 10.54 -11.13
C GLN A 23 -1.79 9.32 -11.22
N ALA A 24 -1.98 8.47 -12.22
CA ALA A 24 -1.09 7.35 -12.45
C ALA A 24 0.35 7.86 -12.71
N GLN A 25 1.30 7.41 -11.89
CA GLN A 25 2.69 7.87 -11.95
C GLN A 25 3.47 7.24 -13.12
N CYS A 26 2.95 6.17 -13.73
CA CYS A 26 3.56 5.52 -14.88
C CYS A 26 3.02 6.12 -16.19
N SER A 27 3.90 6.75 -16.98
CA SER A 27 3.56 7.40 -18.25
C SER A 27 2.98 6.42 -19.29
N ILE A 28 3.35 5.14 -19.23
CA ILE A 28 2.78 4.08 -20.08
C ILE A 28 1.33 3.81 -19.69
N CYS A 29 1.04 3.61 -18.41
CA CYS A 29 -0.31 3.32 -17.92
C CYS A 29 -1.29 4.45 -18.26
N THR A 30 -0.84 5.72 -18.20
CA THR A 30 -1.65 6.89 -18.55
C THR A 30 -1.99 6.92 -20.05
N ARG A 31 -1.01 6.70 -20.92
CA ARG A 31 -1.23 6.66 -22.39
C ARG A 31 -2.17 5.52 -22.77
N THR A 32 -1.96 4.34 -22.18
CA THR A 32 -2.82 3.18 -22.40
C THR A 32 -4.24 3.47 -21.91
N ALA A 33 -4.44 3.96 -20.67
CA ALA A 33 -5.76 4.28 -20.14
C ALA A 33 -6.57 5.25 -21.04
N GLN A 34 -5.90 6.26 -21.61
CA GLN A 34 -6.53 7.23 -22.52
C GLN A 34 -7.06 6.59 -23.81
N GLN A 35 -6.47 5.48 -24.27
CA GLN A 35 -6.88 4.78 -25.50
C GLN A 35 -7.99 3.74 -25.27
N LEU A 36 -8.22 3.31 -24.02
CA LEU A 36 -9.14 2.22 -23.71
C LEU A 36 -10.60 2.66 -23.49
N GLY A 37 -10.86 3.93 -23.18
CA GLY A 37 -12.20 4.41 -22.77
C GLY A 37 -12.51 4.10 -21.30
N GLU A 38 -13.60 4.67 -20.75
CA GLU A 38 -13.81 4.78 -19.29
C GLU A 38 -13.82 3.43 -18.54
N LYS A 39 -14.63 2.46 -18.99
CA LYS A 39 -14.81 1.17 -18.31
C LYS A 39 -13.50 0.36 -18.20
N PRO A 40 -12.79 0.08 -19.31
CA PRO A 40 -11.53 -0.64 -19.24
C PRO A 40 -10.39 0.18 -18.61
N ALA A 41 -10.40 1.52 -18.67
CA ALA A 41 -9.45 2.36 -17.94
C ALA A 41 -9.59 2.19 -16.41
N LYS A 42 -10.83 2.07 -15.89
CA LYS A 42 -11.06 1.73 -14.46
C LYS A 42 -10.52 0.34 -14.11
N GLY A 43 -10.71 -0.65 -14.99
CA GLY A 43 -10.15 -1.99 -14.82
C GLY A 43 -8.62 -2.01 -14.76
N LEU A 44 -7.97 -1.20 -15.61
CA LEU A 44 -6.52 -1.05 -15.59
C LEU A 44 -5.99 -0.48 -14.26
N ASN A 45 -6.65 0.55 -13.72
CA ASN A 45 -6.24 1.14 -12.43
C ASN A 45 -6.36 0.13 -11.27
N ALA A 46 -7.44 -0.66 -11.25
CA ALA A 46 -7.60 -1.74 -10.28
C ALA A 46 -6.47 -2.78 -10.37
N GLY A 47 -6.02 -3.11 -11.60
CA GLY A 47 -4.87 -3.98 -11.83
C GLY A 47 -3.56 -3.40 -11.28
N ILE A 48 -3.31 -2.10 -11.47
CA ILE A 48 -2.11 -1.42 -10.93
C ILE A 48 -2.10 -1.49 -9.41
N LEU A 49 -3.22 -1.17 -8.76
CA LEU A 49 -3.33 -1.24 -7.30
C LEU A 49 -3.13 -2.66 -6.78
N TYR A 50 -3.68 -3.67 -7.47
CA TYR A 50 -3.47 -5.07 -7.12
C TYR A 50 -1.98 -5.45 -7.17
N LEU A 51 -1.30 -5.10 -8.26
CA LEU A 51 0.12 -5.39 -8.44
C LEU A 51 1.00 -4.63 -7.44
N ALA A 52 0.64 -3.38 -7.07
CA ALA A 52 1.36 -2.59 -6.08
C ALA A 52 1.18 -3.12 -4.65
N LEU A 53 -0.02 -3.60 -4.31
CA LEU A 53 -0.33 -4.16 -2.99
C LEU A 53 0.37 -5.52 -2.76
N THR A 54 0.47 -6.33 -3.82
CA THR A 54 1.03 -7.69 -3.77
C THR A 54 2.42 -7.77 -3.10
N PRO A 55 3.45 -7.00 -3.51
CA PRO A 55 4.78 -7.06 -2.88
C PRO A 55 4.76 -6.60 -1.42
N LEU A 56 3.92 -5.62 -1.07
CA LEU A 56 3.80 -5.14 0.32
C LEU A 56 3.22 -6.23 1.23
N LEU A 57 2.18 -6.94 0.77
CA LEU A 57 1.61 -8.06 1.50
C LEU A 57 2.60 -9.22 1.64
N LEU A 58 3.34 -9.53 0.57
CA LEU A 58 4.37 -10.58 0.59
C LEU A 58 5.47 -10.27 1.61
N ILE A 59 6.02 -9.06 1.58
CA ILE A 59 7.05 -8.62 2.52
C ILE A 59 6.50 -8.63 3.95
N GLY A 60 5.28 -8.13 4.16
CA GLY A 60 4.62 -8.15 5.47
C GLY A 60 4.41 -9.56 6.01
N PHE A 61 3.95 -10.49 5.17
CA PHE A 61 3.73 -11.88 5.55
C PHE A 61 5.04 -12.61 5.90
N ILE A 62 6.07 -12.47 5.05
CA ILE A 62 7.39 -13.07 5.28
C ILE A 62 8.02 -12.48 6.54
N GLY A 63 7.98 -11.15 6.68
CA GLY A 63 8.49 -10.44 7.86
C GLY A 63 7.79 -10.88 9.15
N TYR A 64 6.47 -11.02 9.13
CA TYR A 64 5.71 -11.54 10.28
C TYR A 64 6.08 -12.99 10.63
N ARG A 65 6.20 -13.88 9.62
CA ARG A 65 6.61 -15.27 9.83
C ARG A 65 8.02 -15.36 10.42
N PHE A 66 8.94 -14.54 9.95
CA PHE A 66 10.30 -14.44 10.48
C PHE A 66 10.27 -13.94 11.91
N TYR A 67 9.64 -12.81 12.19
CA TYR A 67 9.50 -12.27 13.54
C TYR A 67 8.94 -13.30 14.52
N LYS A 68 7.82 -13.95 14.16
CA LYS A 68 7.23 -15.01 14.98
C LYS A 68 8.21 -16.14 15.26
N LYS A 69 8.95 -16.60 14.24
CA LYS A 69 9.94 -17.68 14.42
C LYS A 69 11.03 -17.27 15.41
N TYR A 70 11.64 -16.09 15.25
CA TYR A 70 12.80 -15.67 16.05
C TYR A 70 12.45 -15.27 17.49
N TYR A 71 11.26 -14.71 17.71
CA TYR A 71 10.84 -14.29 19.05
C TYR A 71 10.15 -15.41 19.83
N THR A 72 9.45 -16.35 19.18
CA THR A 72 8.96 -17.56 19.85
C THR A 72 10.09 -18.50 20.27
N SER A 73 11.19 -18.60 19.51
CA SER A 73 12.35 -19.46 19.87
C SER A 73 13.30 -18.85 20.91
N LYS A 74 13.01 -17.66 21.45
CA LYS A 74 13.81 -16.99 22.50
C LYS A 74 13.11 -17.05 23.87
N GLU A 75 11.91 -17.61 23.91
CA GLU A 75 11.10 -17.84 25.11
C GLU A 75 11.03 -19.35 25.42
N ASP A 76 12.16 -20.02 25.19
CA ASP A 76 12.55 -21.36 25.67
C ASP A 76 13.97 -21.26 26.25
#